data_AF-I3SZV8-F1
#
_entry.id   AF-I3SZV8-F1
#
_cell.length_a   1.000
_cell.length_b   1.000
_cell.length_c   1.000
_cell.angle_alpha   90.00
_cell.angle_beta   90.00
_cell.angle_gamma   90.00
#
_symmetry.space_group_name_H-M   'P 1'
#
loop_
_entity.id
_entity.type
_entity.pdbx_description
1 polymer ?
#
loop_
_entity_poly.entity_id
_entity_poly.type
_entity_poly.pdbx_seq_one_letter_code
_entity_poly.pdbx_strand_id
1 'polypeptide(L)'
;MVLSDLETIHKPTYHEVEIISRSVRDLPPANYLFKIESYSVLVDTGVEKYETDHVFHAGGYKWRLILYPSGNHKSNGSGHVSLYLAIADTDDLPEGWEVNVNFKLFVFDQKNNNYLTIQAADGAVRKFHEMKKEWGFDQMIELEALLSCILVNF
;
A
#
# COMPACT_ATOMS: atom_id res chain seq x y z
N MET A 1 24.71 39.41 -6.59
CA MET A 1 23.52 38.61 -6.23
C MET A 1 23.60 37.35 -7.07
N VAL A 2 24.18 36.29 -6.51
CA VAL A 2 24.42 35.03 -7.22
C VAL A 2 23.31 34.06 -6.81
N LEU A 3 22.85 33.22 -7.73
CA LEU A 3 21.75 32.26 -7.55
C LEU A 3 22.01 31.17 -6.49
N SER A 4 23.11 31.25 -5.73
CA SER A 4 23.50 30.32 -4.66
C SER A 4 22.75 30.53 -3.35
N ASP A 5 22.08 31.67 -3.17
CA ASP A 5 21.54 32.08 -1.85
C ASP A 5 20.07 31.66 -1.63
N LEU A 6 19.51 30.80 -2.50
CA LEU A 6 18.10 30.33 -2.41
C LEU A 6 17.93 28.87 -1.93
N GLU A 7 19.00 28.12 -1.67
CA GLU A 7 18.91 26.70 -1.28
C GLU A 7 18.88 26.43 0.24
N THR A 8 18.57 27.44 1.06
CA THR A 8 18.36 27.22 2.51
C THR A 8 16.95 27.60 2.97
N ILE A 9 15.95 27.36 2.12
CA ILE A 9 14.58 27.24 2.60
C ILE A 9 14.41 25.81 3.07
N HIS A 10 14.30 25.63 4.39
CA HIS A 10 13.80 24.41 5.01
C HIS A 10 12.52 24.01 4.28
N LYS A 11 12.61 23.02 3.36
CA LYS A 11 11.44 22.52 2.65
C LYS A 11 10.49 22.06 3.76
N PRO A 12 9.28 22.63 3.85
CA PRO A 12 8.29 22.06 4.75
C PRO A 12 8.17 20.60 4.37
N THR A 13 8.23 19.70 5.36
CA THR A 13 7.69 18.35 5.22
C THR A 13 6.19 18.51 5.00
N TYR A 14 5.81 18.84 3.77
CA TYR A 14 4.47 18.63 3.30
C TYR A 14 4.28 17.11 3.33
N HIS A 15 3.54 16.64 4.34
CA HIS A 15 2.80 15.40 4.17
C HIS A 15 1.84 15.69 3.01
N GLU A 16 2.29 15.42 1.79
CA GLU A 16 1.42 15.41 0.62
C GLU A 16 0.37 14.35 0.93
N VAL A 17 -0.83 14.82 1.28
CA VAL A 17 -1.96 13.92 1.52
C VAL A 17 -2.19 13.20 0.20
N GLU A 18 -1.82 11.93 0.16
CA GLU A 18 -1.96 11.13 -1.04
C GLU A 18 -3.44 11.02 -1.36
N ILE A 19 -3.87 11.71 -2.41
CA ILE A 19 -5.25 11.66 -2.87
C ILE A 19 -5.44 10.32 -3.55
N ILE A 20 -6.26 9.48 -2.95
CA ILE A 20 -6.60 8.15 -3.46
C ILE A 20 -7.92 8.17 -4.21
N SER A 21 -7.95 7.50 -5.36
CA SER A 21 -9.15 7.24 -6.13
C SER A 21 -9.64 5.81 -5.86
N ARG A 22 -10.95 5.66 -5.75
CA ARG A 22 -11.63 4.39 -5.47
C ARG A 22 -12.64 4.08 -6.58
N SER A 23 -12.65 2.85 -7.05
CA SER A 23 -13.63 2.38 -8.06
C SER A 23 -13.97 0.91 -7.83
N VAL A 24 -15.13 0.46 -8.28
CA VAL A 24 -15.56 -0.93 -8.18
C VAL A 24 -15.35 -1.64 -9.51
N ARG A 25 -14.95 -2.90 -9.46
CA ARG A 25 -14.87 -3.81 -10.62
C ARG A 25 -15.16 -5.25 -10.22
N ASP A 26 -15.64 -6.05 -11.16
CA ASP A 26 -15.96 -7.46 -10.89
C ASP A 26 -14.77 -8.41 -11.06
N LEU A 27 -13.80 -8.02 -11.88
CA LEU A 27 -12.66 -8.87 -12.21
C LEU A 27 -11.61 -8.86 -11.08
N PRO A 28 -10.96 -9.99 -10.78
CA PRO A 28 -9.88 -10.06 -9.80
C PRO A 28 -8.64 -9.25 -10.21
N PRO A 29 -7.69 -9.01 -9.29
CA PRO A 29 -6.36 -8.49 -9.63
C PRO A 29 -5.60 -9.46 -10.54
N ALA A 30 -4.78 -8.92 -11.44
CA ALA A 30 -4.11 -9.71 -12.47
C ALA A 30 -2.86 -10.46 -11.97
N ASN A 31 -2.14 -9.91 -11.00
CA ASN A 31 -0.78 -10.38 -10.66
C ASN A 31 -0.73 -11.18 -9.37
N TYR A 32 -1.47 -10.77 -8.34
CA TYR A 32 -1.37 -11.38 -7.02
C TYR A 32 -2.64 -11.19 -6.22
N LEU A 33 -2.99 -12.23 -5.47
CA LEU A 33 -4.09 -12.25 -4.53
C LEU A 33 -3.64 -13.07 -3.31
N PHE A 34 -3.83 -12.51 -2.12
CA PHE A 34 -3.63 -13.22 -0.87
C PHE A 34 -4.89 -13.07 -0.03
N LYS A 35 -5.17 -14.08 0.79
CA LYS A 35 -6.36 -14.14 1.64
C LYS A 35 -5.93 -14.19 3.09
N ILE A 36 -6.56 -13.36 3.91
CA ILE A 36 -6.48 -13.44 5.37
C ILE A 36 -7.71 -14.22 5.81
N GLU A 37 -7.49 -15.37 6.44
CA GLU A 37 -8.59 -16.25 6.86
C GLU A 37 -9.47 -15.61 7.93
N SER A 38 -8.87 -14.91 8.89
CA SER A 38 -9.60 -14.15 9.91
C SER A 38 -8.90 -12.83 10.20
N TYR A 39 -9.48 -11.74 9.69
CA TYR A 39 -8.93 -10.40 9.86
C TYR A 39 -9.12 -9.88 11.30
N SER A 40 -10.25 -10.18 11.93
CA SER A 40 -10.50 -9.81 13.33
C SER A 40 -9.46 -10.43 14.25
N VAL A 41 -9.17 -11.73 14.08
CA VAL A 41 -8.12 -12.41 14.85
C VAL A 41 -6.76 -11.76 14.59
N LEU A 42 -6.44 -11.42 13.34
CA LEU A 42 -5.19 -10.73 13.02
C LEU A 42 -5.06 -9.39 13.77
N VAL A 43 -6.13 -8.59 13.80
CA VAL A 43 -6.17 -7.33 14.57
C VAL A 43 -6.01 -7.59 16.07
N ASP A 44 -6.70 -8.58 16.61
CA ASP A 44 -6.67 -8.93 18.03
C ASP A 44 -5.28 -9.42 18.50
N THR A 45 -4.45 -9.97 17.60
CA THR A 45 -3.05 -10.30 17.96
C THR A 45 -2.21 -9.08 18.30
N GLY A 46 -2.64 -7.88 17.91
CA GLY A 46 -1.88 -6.65 18.09
C GLY A 46 -0.63 -6.55 17.22
N VAL A 47 -0.51 -7.36 16.17
CA VAL A 47 0.63 -7.29 15.24
C VAL A 47 0.64 -5.95 14.52
N GLU A 48 1.79 -5.25 14.57
CA GLU A 48 1.95 -3.95 13.89
C GLU A 48 1.90 -4.13 12.36
N LYS A 49 2.60 -5.15 11.87
CA LYS A 49 2.88 -5.36 10.45
C LYS A 49 2.84 -6.84 10.09
N TYR A 50 2.17 -7.18 9.00
CA TYR A 50 2.15 -8.50 8.38
C TYR A 50 2.71 -8.41 6.96
N GLU A 51 3.73 -9.20 6.65
CA GLU A 51 4.31 -9.30 5.31
C GLU A 51 3.90 -10.63 4.70
N THR A 52 3.53 -10.64 3.42
CA THR A 52 3.13 -11.88 2.74
C THR A 52 4.32 -12.81 2.55
N ASP A 53 4.16 -14.08 2.93
CA ASP A 53 5.21 -15.10 2.79
C ASP A 53 5.67 -15.32 1.35
N HIS A 54 4.73 -15.19 0.40
CA HIS A 54 5.00 -15.44 -1.02
C HIS A 54 5.45 -14.16 -1.75
N VAL A 55 6.55 -14.29 -2.50
CA VAL A 55 6.96 -13.32 -3.52
C VAL A 55 6.18 -13.58 -4.80
N PHE A 56 5.72 -12.53 -5.46
CA PHE A 56 5.12 -12.63 -6.79
C PHE A 56 5.92 -11.84 -7.83
N HIS A 57 5.82 -12.27 -9.07
CA HIS A 57 6.53 -11.67 -10.20
C HIS A 57 5.59 -10.82 -11.05
N ALA A 58 5.97 -9.57 -11.30
CA ALA A 58 5.25 -8.66 -12.19
C ALA A 58 6.21 -7.62 -12.80
N GLY A 59 6.06 -7.34 -14.09
CA GLY A 59 6.85 -6.30 -14.76
C GLY A 59 8.36 -6.55 -14.77
N GLY A 60 8.81 -7.80 -14.64
CA GLY A 60 10.23 -8.17 -14.56
C GLY A 60 10.84 -8.08 -13.16
N TYR A 61 10.05 -7.70 -12.14
CA TYR A 61 10.52 -7.56 -10.76
C TYR A 61 9.74 -8.47 -9.81
N LYS A 62 10.30 -8.62 -8.62
CA LYS A 62 9.76 -9.42 -7.52
C LYS A 62 9.14 -8.48 -6.49
N TRP A 63 7.97 -8.88 -5.98
CA TRP A 63 7.16 -8.03 -5.11
C TRP A 63 6.60 -8.83 -3.92
N ARG A 64 6.31 -8.12 -2.82
CA ARG A 64 5.53 -8.59 -1.68
C ARG A 64 4.52 -7.52 -1.28
N LEU A 65 3.50 -7.93 -0.51
CA LEU A 65 2.58 -7.00 0.13
C LEU A 65 2.89 -6.90 1.62
N ILE A 66 2.81 -5.67 2.14
CA ILE A 66 2.99 -5.34 3.54
C ILE A 66 1.70 -4.71 4.04
N LEU A 67 1.03 -5.38 4.97
CA LEU A 67 -0.21 -4.97 5.60
C LEU A 67 0.07 -4.45 7.01
N TYR A 68 -0.54 -3.33 7.37
CA TYR A 68 -0.66 -2.87 8.75
C TYR A 68 -2.13 -2.99 9.16
N PRO A 69 -2.51 -4.04 9.91
CA PRO A 69 -3.92 -4.35 10.14
C PRO A 69 -4.70 -3.25 10.87
N SER A 70 -4.03 -2.57 11.80
CA SER A 70 -4.58 -1.45 12.59
C SER A 70 -3.99 -0.08 12.20
N GLY A 71 -3.25 -0.07 11.09
CA GLY A 71 -2.68 1.13 10.49
C GLY A 71 -1.20 1.33 10.78
N ASN A 72 -0.52 1.99 9.84
CA ASN A 72 0.86 2.40 10.04
C ASN A 72 0.93 3.68 10.89
N HIS A 73 1.12 3.51 12.19
CA HIS A 73 1.17 4.62 13.15
C HIS A 73 2.29 5.63 12.87
N LYS A 74 3.35 5.23 12.14
CA LYS A 74 4.46 6.13 11.76
C LYS A 74 4.11 7.04 10.58
N SER A 75 3.02 6.73 9.87
CA SER A 75 2.59 7.43 8.64
C SER A 75 1.14 7.90 8.72
N ASN A 76 0.65 8.26 9.91
CA ASN A 76 -0.72 8.76 10.10
C ASN A 76 -1.82 7.75 9.67
N GLY A 77 -1.53 6.44 9.71
CA GLY A 77 -2.47 5.39 9.34
C GLY A 77 -3.42 4.95 10.45
N SER A 78 -3.32 5.51 11.66
CA SER A 78 -4.15 5.11 12.81
C SER A 78 -5.65 5.09 12.48
N GLY A 79 -6.35 4.04 12.92
CA GLY A 79 -7.79 3.86 12.66
C GLY A 79 -8.12 3.38 11.24
N HIS A 80 -7.11 3.17 10.41
CA HIS A 80 -7.25 2.67 9.05
C HIS A 80 -6.43 1.40 8.88
N VAL A 81 -6.78 0.62 7.87
CA VAL A 81 -5.92 -0.42 7.34
C VAL A 81 -4.95 0.25 6.36
N SER A 82 -3.66 -0.03 6.49
CA SER A 82 -2.64 0.43 5.54
C SER A 82 -2.09 -0.74 4.75
N LEU A 83 -1.87 -0.58 3.45
CA LEU A 83 -1.32 -1.63 2.59
C LEU A 83 -0.29 -1.04 1.63
N TYR A 84 0.84 -1.73 1.49
CA TYR A 84 1.96 -1.32 0.67
C TYR A 84 2.40 -2.44 -0.26
N LEU A 85 2.85 -2.02 -1.44
CA LEU A 85 3.64 -2.82 -2.35
C LEU A 85 5.12 -2.60 -2.02
N ALA A 86 5.84 -3.70 -1.82
CA ALA A 86 7.27 -3.70 -1.54
C ALA A 86 8.02 -4.44 -2.65
N ILE A 87 9.10 -3.87 -3.16
CA ILE A 87 10.01 -4.59 -4.06
C ILE A 87 10.88 -5.56 -3.23
N ALA A 88 10.94 -6.80 -3.68
CA ALA A 88 11.61 -7.90 -3.00
C ALA A 88 12.91 -8.30 -3.73
N ASP A 89 13.77 -9.01 -2.99
CA ASP A 89 15.01 -9.61 -3.51
C ASP A 89 15.88 -8.60 -4.28
N THR A 90 16.05 -7.40 -3.70
CA THR A 90 16.77 -6.29 -4.32
C THR A 90 18.28 -6.50 -4.40
N ASP A 91 18.82 -7.51 -3.72
CA ASP A 91 20.26 -7.78 -3.67
C ASP A 91 20.80 -8.24 -5.03
N ASP A 92 19.91 -8.78 -5.89
CA ASP A 92 20.22 -9.18 -7.26
C ASP A 92 20.14 -8.01 -8.26
N LEU A 93 19.68 -6.82 -7.83
CA LEU A 93 19.55 -5.65 -8.69
C LEU A 93 20.89 -4.89 -8.80
N PRO A 94 21.16 -4.25 -9.95
CA PRO A 94 22.38 -3.46 -10.11
C PRO A 94 22.44 -2.30 -9.12
N GLU A 95 23.64 -1.84 -8.78
CA GLU A 95 23.83 -0.62 -7.99
C GLU A 95 23.18 0.59 -8.68
N GLY A 96 22.45 1.42 -7.93
CA GLY A 96 21.72 2.56 -8.45
C GLY A 96 20.40 2.19 -9.12
N TRP A 97 19.80 1.05 -8.78
CA TRP A 97 18.58 0.59 -9.44
C TRP A 97 17.40 1.51 -9.16
N GLU A 98 16.54 1.63 -10.18
CA GLU A 98 15.34 2.43 -10.12
C GLU A 98 14.21 1.71 -10.85
N VAL A 99 13.06 1.59 -10.19
CA VAL A 99 11.85 1.00 -10.79
C VAL A 99 10.67 1.94 -10.64
N ASN A 100 10.13 2.39 -11.76
CA ASN A 100 8.98 3.28 -11.81
C ASN A 100 7.70 2.46 -12.03
N VAL A 101 6.77 2.52 -11.08
CA VAL A 101 5.58 1.66 -11.04
C VAL A 101 4.32 2.47 -10.87
N ASN A 102 3.33 2.24 -11.73
CA ASN A 102 1.94 2.55 -11.43
C ASN A 102 1.28 1.23 -10.99
N PHE A 103 0.67 1.23 -9.80
CA PHE A 103 0.01 0.05 -9.26
C PHE A 103 -1.37 0.38 -8.72
N LYS A 104 -2.18 -0.66 -8.56
CA LYS A 104 -3.49 -0.62 -7.92
C LYS A 104 -3.55 -1.69 -6.85
N LEU A 105 -4.15 -1.36 -5.72
CA LEU A 105 -4.42 -2.30 -4.64
C LEU A 105 -5.92 -2.56 -4.56
N PHE A 106 -6.30 -3.73 -4.07
CA PHE A 106 -7.69 -4.18 -4.11
C PHE A 106 -8.12 -4.73 -2.76
N VAL A 107 -9.38 -4.49 -2.41
CA VAL A 107 -10.09 -5.19 -1.32
C VAL A 107 -11.25 -5.94 -1.95
N PHE A 108 -11.37 -7.22 -1.62
CA PHE A 108 -12.52 -8.01 -2.06
C PHE A 108 -13.73 -7.72 -1.15
N ASP A 109 -14.81 -7.24 -1.74
CA ASP A 109 -16.09 -7.04 -1.07
C ASP A 109 -16.91 -8.32 -1.20
N GLN A 110 -16.93 -9.10 -0.11
CA GLN A 110 -17.67 -10.37 -0.05
C GLN A 110 -19.18 -10.19 -0.19
N LYS A 111 -19.72 -9.05 0.25
CA LYS A 111 -21.17 -8.79 0.22
C LYS A 111 -21.65 -8.59 -1.20
N ASN A 112 -20.89 -7.85 -1.99
CA ASN A 112 -21.25 -7.51 -3.37
C ASN A 112 -20.55 -8.40 -4.42
N ASN A 113 -19.69 -9.32 -3.98
CA ASN A 113 -18.89 -10.23 -4.82
C ASN A 113 -18.11 -9.47 -5.91
N ASN A 114 -17.47 -8.38 -5.53
CA ASN A 114 -16.68 -7.54 -6.42
C ASN A 114 -15.43 -6.99 -5.69
N TYR A 115 -14.64 -6.16 -6.38
CA TYR A 115 -13.39 -5.63 -5.87
C TYR A 115 -13.44 -4.11 -5.82
N LEU A 116 -13.17 -3.56 -4.62
CA LEU A 116 -12.82 -2.17 -4.45
C LEU A 116 -11.37 -1.97 -4.90
N THR A 117 -11.18 -1.22 -5.97
CA THR A 117 -9.88 -0.82 -6.53
C THR A 117 -9.46 0.50 -5.91
N ILE A 118 -8.26 0.56 -5.36
CA ILE A 118 -7.64 1.77 -4.80
C ILE A 118 -6.33 2.06 -5.53
N GLN A 119 -6.15 3.32 -5.92
CA GLN A 119 -4.98 3.81 -6.65
C GLN A 119 -4.74 5.30 -6.37
N ALA A 120 -3.57 5.83 -6.71
CA ALA A 120 -3.33 7.27 -6.71
C ALA A 120 -4.28 7.98 -7.70
N ALA A 121 -4.92 9.07 -7.26
CA ALA A 121 -5.95 9.76 -8.03
C ALA A 121 -5.40 10.55 -9.22
N ASP A 122 -4.19 11.08 -9.07
CA ASP A 122 -3.43 11.77 -10.11
C ASP A 122 -2.72 10.81 -11.09
N GLY A 123 -2.83 9.50 -10.86
CA GLY A 123 -2.11 8.50 -11.63
C GLY A 123 -0.60 8.47 -11.34
N ALA A 124 -0.17 8.98 -10.17
CA ALA A 124 1.23 9.04 -9.77
C ALA A 124 1.98 7.74 -10.04
N VAL A 125 3.15 7.89 -10.66
CA VAL A 125 4.12 6.81 -10.82
C VAL A 125 5.04 6.81 -9.60
N ARG A 126 5.11 5.67 -8.93
CA ARG A 126 5.90 5.49 -7.71
C ARG A 126 7.30 5.01 -8.06
N LYS A 127 8.28 5.72 -7.53
CA LYS A 127 9.70 5.50 -7.79
C LYS A 127 10.29 4.65 -6.67
N PHE A 128 10.57 3.39 -6.98
CA PHE A 128 11.26 2.47 -6.08
C PHE A 128 12.77 2.57 -6.33
N HIS A 129 13.56 2.62 -5.25
CA HIS A 129 15.02 2.65 -5.28
C HIS A 129 15.58 2.21 -3.92
N GLU A 130 16.90 2.21 -3.72
CA GLU A 130 17.53 1.62 -2.51
C GLU A 130 17.00 2.19 -1.19
N MET A 131 16.70 3.49 -1.17
CA MET A 131 16.22 4.19 0.02
C MET A 131 14.70 4.20 0.16
N LYS A 132 13.96 3.79 -0.88
CA LYS A 132 12.49 3.79 -0.90
C LYS A 132 12.00 2.54 -1.63
N LYS A 133 11.90 1.44 -0.87
CA LYS A 133 11.51 0.11 -1.37
C LYS A 133 10.02 -0.18 -1.26
N GLU A 134 9.26 0.73 -0.66
CA GLU A 134 7.85 0.53 -0.30
C GLU A 134 7.01 1.75 -0.66
N TRP A 135 5.89 1.51 -1.32
CA TRP A 135 4.85 2.50 -1.63
C TRP A 135 3.47 1.90 -1.41
N GLY A 136 2.54 2.68 -0.90
CA GLY A 136 1.23 2.20 -0.49
C GLY A 136 0.38 3.31 0.03
N PHE A 137 -0.74 2.96 0.65
CA PHE A 137 -1.70 3.91 1.17
C PHE A 137 -1.81 3.77 2.69
N ASP A 138 -1.43 4.82 3.42
CA ASP A 138 -1.48 4.85 4.87
C ASP A 138 -2.93 4.74 5.39
N GLN A 139 -3.89 5.37 4.69
CA GLN A 139 -5.31 5.37 5.01
C GLN A 139 -6.12 4.71 3.87
N MET A 140 -5.86 3.42 3.61
CA MET A 140 -6.46 2.71 2.48
C MET A 140 -7.98 2.51 2.67
N ILE A 141 -8.38 1.98 3.83
CA ILE A 141 -9.77 1.77 4.23
C ILE A 141 -9.90 1.97 5.74
N GLU A 142 -11.01 2.53 6.20
CA GLU A 142 -11.28 2.64 7.63
C GLU A 142 -11.37 1.24 8.26
N LEU A 143 -10.70 1.06 9.40
CA LEU A 143 -10.64 -0.23 10.09
C LEU A 143 -12.04 -0.71 10.48
N GLU A 144 -12.86 0.19 11.03
CA GLU A 144 -14.24 -0.11 11.44
C GLU A 144 -15.10 -0.52 10.24
N ALA A 145 -14.96 0.15 9.09
CA ALA A 145 -15.68 -0.21 7.88
C ALA A 145 -15.33 -1.64 7.44
N LEU A 146 -14.05 -2.01 7.42
CA LEU A 146 -13.63 -3.35 7.05
C LEU A 146 -14.13 -4.42 8.04
N LEU A 147 -14.04 -4.16 9.35
CA LEU A 147 -14.54 -5.08 10.38
C LEU A 147 -16.06 -5.23 10.34
N SER A 148 -16.79 -4.16 10.03
CA SER A 148 -18.26 -4.21 9.88
C SER A 148 -18.69 -5.12 8.73
N CYS A 149 -17.90 -5.24 7.66
CA CYS A 149 -18.16 -6.19 6.58
C CYS A 149 -17.98 -7.65 7.01
N ILE A 150 -17.15 -7.93 8.02
CA ILE A 150 -16.84 -9.28 8.50
C ILE A 150 -17.82 -9.72 9.59
N LEU A 151 -18.24 -8.80 10.47
CA LEU A 151 -19.13 -9.10 11.60
C LEU A 151 -20.60 -9.35 11.21
N VAL A 152 -20.98 -9.07 9.96
CA VAL A 152 -22.36 -9.28 9.46
C VAL A 152 -22.59 -10.69 8.89
N ASN A 153 -21.54 -11.52 8.79
CA ASN A 153 -21.68 -12.93 8.41
C ASN A 153 -22.06 -13.77 9.66
N PHE A 154 -23.37 -13.94 9.90
CA PHE A 154 -23.91 -14.93 10.85
C PHE A 154 -24.07 -16.31 10.20
#